data_AF-A0A4Y9RZJ6-F1
#
_entry.id   AF-A0A4Y9RZJ6-F1
#
_cell.length_a   1.000
_cell.length_b   1.000
_cell.length_c   1.000
_cell.angle_alpha   90.00
_cell.angle_beta   90.00
_cell.angle_gamma   90.00
#
_symmetry.space_group_name_H-M   'P 1'
#
loop_
_entity.id
_entity.type
_entity.pdbx_description
1 polymer ?
#
loop_
_entity_poly.entity_id
_entity_poly.type
_entity_poly.pdbx_seq_one_letter_code
_entity_poly.pdbx_strand_id
1 'polypeptide(L)'
;MTAAAVIDADAAPAKNRRQLAKERSLARLKTEGRFLFENVGYFGVGIRDIAERMGMSTGAVFSHVSDKASLWRLVMDGPPPSELLAEEVALVEALHPGWGWNMRKMGGQYIASLTSPDFHLTTHGGLSVTGKGDSPASALREARIEADRKAGRA
;
A
#
# COMPACT_ATOMS: atom_id res chain seq x y z
N MET A 1 -19.10 15.56 61.04
CA MET A 1 -17.87 15.28 60.27
C MET A 1 -17.86 13.81 59.87
N THR A 2 -18.26 13.47 58.64
CA THR A 2 -17.63 12.35 57.89
C THR A 2 -17.96 12.51 56.40
N ALA A 3 -16.96 12.80 55.60
CA ALA A 3 -17.05 12.89 54.14
C ALA A 3 -17.07 11.46 53.56
N ALA A 4 -18.06 11.17 52.72
CA ALA A 4 -18.10 9.95 51.93
C ALA A 4 -17.09 10.07 50.78
N ALA A 5 -16.13 9.14 50.74
CA ALA A 5 -15.15 9.01 49.68
C ALA A 5 -15.86 8.65 48.36
N VAL A 6 -15.79 9.56 47.40
CA VAL A 6 -16.03 9.25 45.98
C VAL A 6 -14.84 8.43 45.49
N ILE A 7 -15.04 7.13 45.35
CA ILE A 7 -14.12 6.26 44.61
C ILE A 7 -14.34 6.52 43.12
N ASP A 8 -13.47 7.35 42.54
CA ASP A 8 -13.38 7.53 41.10
C ASP A 8 -12.85 6.21 40.48
N ALA A 9 -13.77 5.41 39.96
CA ALA A 9 -13.50 4.10 39.37
C ALA A 9 -13.58 4.18 37.84
N ASP A 10 -12.85 5.11 37.23
CA ASP A 10 -12.73 5.18 35.77
C ASP A 10 -11.35 5.67 35.32
N ALA A 11 -10.30 4.92 35.66
CA ALA A 11 -8.99 5.08 35.05
C ALA A 11 -8.69 3.86 34.19
N ALA A 12 -8.98 3.95 32.89
CA ALA A 12 -8.56 2.95 31.92
C ALA A 12 -7.05 2.65 32.09
N PRO A 13 -6.62 1.38 32.09
CA PRO A 13 -5.23 1.05 32.41
C PRO A 13 -4.29 1.68 31.37
N ALA A 14 -3.32 2.45 31.85
CA ALA A 14 -2.29 3.09 31.02
C ALA A 14 -1.64 2.03 30.10
N LYS A 15 -1.63 2.29 28.79
CA LYS A 15 -1.08 1.38 27.76
C LYS A 15 0.26 0.79 28.22
N ASN A 16 0.31 -0.53 28.35
CA ASN A 16 1.53 -1.26 28.76
C ASN A 16 2.68 -0.96 27.78
N ARG A 17 3.93 -0.90 28.28
CA ARG A 17 5.16 -0.73 27.49
C ARG A 17 5.21 -1.63 26.24
N ARG A 18 4.68 -2.85 26.32
CA ARG A 18 4.56 -3.78 25.18
C ARG A 18 3.64 -3.27 24.07
N GLN A 19 2.52 -2.65 24.43
CA GLN A 19 1.56 -2.09 23.47
C GLN A 19 2.15 -0.90 22.71
N LEU A 20 2.85 -0.01 23.44
CA LEU A 20 3.56 1.12 22.85
C LEU A 20 4.67 0.66 21.89
N ALA A 21 5.41 -0.41 22.23
CA ALA A 21 6.41 -0.98 21.34
C ALA A 21 5.78 -1.56 20.06
N LYS A 22 4.64 -2.26 20.18
CA LYS A 22 3.89 -2.79 19.03
C LYS A 22 3.41 -1.67 18.10
N GLU A 23 2.87 -0.59 18.66
CA GLU A 23 2.39 0.57 17.90
C GLU A 23 3.53 1.30 17.18
N ARG A 24 4.67 1.49 17.84
CA ARG A 24 5.87 2.08 17.21
C ARG A 24 6.39 1.22 16.07
N SER A 25 6.44 -0.10 16.27
CA SER A 25 6.87 -1.04 15.23
C SER A 25 5.92 -1.02 14.03
N LEU A 26 4.60 -0.97 14.26
CA LEU A 26 3.60 -0.85 13.21
C LEU A 26 3.69 0.49 12.47
N ALA A 27 3.87 1.60 13.19
CA ALA A 27 4.03 2.92 12.57
C ALA A 27 5.27 2.96 11.66
N ARG A 28 6.39 2.39 12.13
CA ARG A 28 7.60 2.28 11.31
C ARG A 28 7.40 1.35 10.11
N LEU A 29 6.69 0.23 10.26
CA LEU A 29 6.33 -0.64 9.13
C LEU A 29 5.53 0.12 8.07
N LYS A 30 4.58 0.96 8.49
CA LYS A 30 3.81 1.81 7.57
C LYS A 30 4.69 2.79 6.82
N THR A 31 5.58 3.50 7.51
CA THR A 31 6.48 4.48 6.90
C THR A 31 7.47 3.82 5.92
N GLU A 32 8.17 2.78 6.36
CA GLU A 32 9.20 2.13 5.53
C GLU A 32 8.60 1.32 4.37
N GLY A 33 7.48 0.64 4.62
CA GLY A 33 6.75 -0.11 3.60
C GLY A 33 6.22 0.81 2.51
N ARG A 34 5.60 1.93 2.90
CA ARG A 34 5.17 2.98 1.97
C ARG A 34 6.34 3.49 1.13
N PHE A 35 7.44 3.87 1.78
CA PHE A 35 8.61 4.39 1.08
C PHE A 35 9.12 3.42 0.02
N LEU A 36 9.26 2.13 0.35
CA LEU A 36 9.73 1.13 -0.61
C LEU A 36 8.74 0.94 -1.76
N PHE A 37 7.44 0.85 -1.46
CA PHE A 37 6.44 0.72 -2.51
C PHE A 37 6.39 1.95 -3.42
N GLU A 38 6.53 3.17 -2.89
CA GLU A 38 6.60 4.42 -3.67
C GLU A 38 7.82 4.49 -4.60
N ASN A 39 8.98 3.98 -4.17
CA ASN A 39 10.23 4.14 -4.92
C ASN A 39 10.57 2.96 -5.84
N VAL A 40 10.16 1.75 -5.47
CA VAL A 40 10.52 0.51 -6.16
C VAL A 40 9.28 -0.16 -6.78
N GLY A 41 8.10 0.12 -6.24
CA GLY A 41 6.83 -0.42 -6.73
C GLY A 41 6.46 -1.77 -6.13
N TYR A 42 5.17 -2.16 -6.28
CA TYR A 42 4.66 -3.41 -5.73
C TYR A 42 5.48 -4.63 -6.17
N PHE A 43 5.74 -4.83 -7.46
CA PHE A 43 6.39 -6.06 -7.94
C PHE A 43 7.88 -6.16 -7.59
N GLY A 44 8.58 -5.02 -7.51
CA GLY A 44 10.01 -4.99 -7.19
C GLY A 44 10.34 -5.13 -5.70
N VAL A 45 9.36 -4.95 -4.80
CA VAL A 45 9.57 -5.01 -3.34
C VAL A 45 9.12 -6.36 -2.79
N GLY A 46 10.00 -7.07 -2.10
CA GLY A 46 9.68 -8.21 -1.25
C GLY A 46 9.43 -7.81 0.21
N ILE A 47 8.72 -8.67 0.96
CA ILE A 47 8.61 -8.51 2.43
C ILE A 47 10.00 -8.51 3.08
N ARG A 48 10.95 -9.27 2.52
CA ARG A 48 12.33 -9.32 2.98
C ARG A 48 13.04 -7.96 2.88
N ASP A 49 12.87 -7.24 1.77
CA ASP A 49 13.49 -5.92 1.58
C ASP A 49 12.98 -4.92 2.62
N ILE A 50 11.69 -5.00 2.96
CA ILE A 50 11.06 -4.19 4.00
C ILE A 50 11.60 -4.57 5.38
N ALA A 51 11.72 -5.86 5.68
CA ALA A 51 12.28 -6.35 6.93
C ALA A 51 13.74 -5.89 7.13
N GLU A 52 14.56 -6.00 6.08
CA GLU A 52 15.95 -5.54 6.06
C GLU A 52 16.05 -4.03 6.30
N ARG A 53 15.24 -3.22 5.62
CA ARG A 53 15.15 -1.76 5.85
C ARG A 53 14.71 -1.41 7.28
N MET A 54 13.83 -2.20 7.86
CA MET A 54 13.42 -2.04 9.26
C MET A 54 14.48 -2.54 10.24
N GLY A 55 15.50 -3.27 9.82
CA GLY A 55 16.43 -3.96 10.73
C GLY A 55 15.74 -5.03 11.57
N MET A 56 14.74 -5.71 11.00
CA MET A 56 13.92 -6.74 11.66
C MET A 56 14.01 -8.07 10.89
N SER A 57 13.67 -9.17 11.55
CA SER A 57 13.50 -10.44 10.84
C SER A 57 12.22 -10.44 10.01
N THR A 58 12.19 -11.20 8.92
CA THR A 58 10.98 -11.38 8.10
C THR A 58 9.80 -11.89 8.94
N GLY A 59 10.05 -12.79 9.91
CA GLY A 59 9.03 -13.28 10.84
C GLY A 59 8.44 -12.19 11.74
N ALA A 60 9.24 -11.20 12.13
CA ALA A 60 8.75 -10.07 12.90
C ALA A 60 7.85 -9.13 12.08
N VAL A 61 8.08 -9.02 10.77
CA VAL A 61 7.16 -8.32 9.85
C VAL A 61 5.85 -9.10 9.71
N PHE A 62 5.92 -10.43 9.57
CA PHE A 62 4.74 -11.29 9.51
C PHE A 62 3.87 -11.26 10.78
N SER A 63 4.42 -10.77 11.90
CA SER A 63 3.64 -10.55 13.13
C SER A 63 2.63 -9.41 13.01
N HIS A 64 2.78 -8.53 12.00
CA HIS A 64 1.90 -7.40 11.73
C HIS A 64 0.99 -7.62 10.52
N VAL A 65 1.43 -8.40 9.54
CA VAL A 65 0.74 -8.61 8.25
C VAL A 65 0.87 -10.06 7.80
N SER A 66 -0.19 -10.65 7.26
CA SER A 66 -0.19 -12.06 6.82
C SER A 66 0.64 -12.29 5.54
N ASP A 67 0.62 -11.30 4.65
CA ASP A 67 1.17 -11.40 3.30
C ASP A 67 1.44 -9.99 2.73
N LYS A 68 2.05 -9.96 1.54
CA LYS A 68 2.48 -8.72 0.87
C LYS A 68 1.29 -7.86 0.41
N ALA A 69 0.18 -8.48 0.02
CA ALA A 69 -1.04 -7.78 -0.40
C ALA A 69 -1.75 -7.13 0.80
N SER A 70 -1.68 -7.75 1.98
CA SER A 70 -2.18 -7.21 3.24
C SER A 70 -1.30 -6.06 3.72
N LEU A 71 0.03 -6.18 3.58
CA LEU A 71 0.96 -5.08 3.82
C LEU A 71 0.71 -3.92 2.87
N TRP A 72 0.50 -4.19 1.59
CA TRP A 72 0.13 -3.19 0.61
C TRP A 72 -1.10 -2.40 1.06
N ARG A 73 -2.22 -3.08 1.32
CA ARG A 73 -3.45 -2.42 1.77
C ARG A 73 -3.23 -1.60 3.04
N LEU A 74 -2.45 -2.12 3.99
CA LEU A 74 -2.13 -1.44 5.24
C LEU A 74 -1.39 -0.10 5.04
N VAL A 75 -0.47 -0.04 4.08
CA VAL A 75 0.42 1.12 3.92
C VAL A 75 0.04 2.00 2.74
N MET A 76 -0.64 1.45 1.75
CA MET A 76 -1.04 2.08 0.49
C MET A 76 -2.54 2.27 0.33
N ASP A 77 -3.36 1.93 1.34
CA ASP A 77 -4.82 2.21 1.43
C ASP A 77 -5.60 2.03 0.11
N GLY A 78 -5.29 0.94 -0.60
CA GLY A 78 -5.89 0.60 -1.89
C GLY A 78 -5.65 -0.88 -2.23
N PRO A 79 -6.35 -1.42 -3.25
CA PRO A 79 -6.13 -2.79 -3.69
C PRO A 79 -4.69 -2.97 -4.20
N PRO A 80 -4.07 -4.14 -3.97
CA PRO A 80 -2.77 -4.44 -4.56
C PRO A 80 -2.88 -4.55 -6.09
N PRO A 81 -1.81 -4.20 -6.83
CA PRO A 81 -1.72 -4.49 -8.25
C PRO A 81 -1.92 -5.98 -8.55
N SER A 82 -2.80 -6.29 -9.50
CA SER A 82 -3.12 -7.64 -9.96
C SER A 82 -3.42 -7.63 -11.46
N GLU A 83 -3.29 -8.78 -12.12
CA GLU A 83 -3.60 -8.90 -13.56
C GLU A 83 -5.04 -8.50 -13.86
N LEU A 84 -6.01 -8.90 -13.03
CA LEU A 84 -7.41 -8.47 -13.15
C LEU A 84 -7.54 -6.95 -13.10
N LEU A 85 -6.92 -6.30 -12.10
CA LEU A 85 -6.93 -4.85 -12.00
C LEU A 85 -6.28 -4.20 -13.23
N ALA A 86 -5.22 -4.77 -13.76
CA ALA A 86 -4.58 -4.29 -14.99
C ALA A 86 -5.48 -4.44 -16.23
N GLU A 87 -6.18 -5.56 -16.38
CA GLU A 87 -7.10 -5.81 -17.48
C GLU A 87 -8.26 -4.82 -17.44
N GLU A 88 -8.88 -4.67 -16.28
CA GLU A 88 -9.96 -3.73 -16.08
C GLU A 88 -9.49 -2.28 -16.34
N VAL A 89 -8.30 -1.93 -15.85
CA VAL A 89 -7.64 -0.64 -16.14
C VAL A 89 -7.41 -0.43 -17.63
N ALA A 90 -6.91 -1.43 -18.34
CA ALA A 90 -6.63 -1.33 -19.77
C ALA A 90 -7.92 -1.13 -20.58
N LEU A 91 -9.04 -1.76 -20.16
CA LEU A 91 -10.35 -1.53 -20.75
C LEU A 91 -10.80 -0.08 -20.55
N VAL A 92 -10.61 0.48 -19.35
CA VAL A 92 -10.91 1.90 -19.07
C VAL A 92 -10.07 2.84 -19.93
N GLU A 93 -8.76 2.60 -20.02
CA GLU A 93 -7.86 3.39 -20.86
C GLU A 93 -8.27 3.34 -22.35
N ALA A 94 -8.68 2.17 -22.85
CA ALA A 94 -9.13 2.00 -24.23
C ALA A 94 -10.45 2.75 -24.52
N LEU A 95 -11.35 2.81 -23.54
CA LEU A 95 -12.60 3.57 -23.64
C LEU A 95 -12.40 5.08 -23.52
N HIS A 96 -11.25 5.54 -23.01
CA HIS A 96 -10.94 6.95 -22.79
C HIS A 96 -9.60 7.39 -23.41
N PRO A 97 -9.54 7.55 -24.74
CA PRO A 97 -8.35 8.02 -25.43
C PRO A 97 -7.87 9.37 -24.87
N GLY A 98 -6.59 9.46 -24.46
CA GLY A 98 -5.99 10.67 -23.92
C GLY A 98 -6.10 10.85 -22.40
N TRP A 99 -6.80 9.95 -21.70
CA TRP A 99 -6.92 9.98 -20.24
C TRP A 99 -5.56 10.00 -19.52
N GLY A 100 -4.68 9.05 -19.82
CA GLY A 100 -3.35 8.99 -19.19
C GLY A 100 -2.49 10.23 -19.46
N TRP A 101 -2.66 10.88 -20.62
CA TRP A 101 -1.99 12.15 -20.92
C TRP A 101 -2.53 13.30 -20.08
N ASN A 102 -3.86 13.41 -19.94
CA ASN A 102 -4.51 14.41 -19.10
C ASN A 102 -4.12 14.24 -17.62
N MET A 103 -4.06 13.00 -17.11
CA MET A 103 -3.63 12.70 -15.75
C MET A 103 -2.23 13.24 -15.45
N ARG A 104 -1.25 12.91 -16.31
CA ARG A 104 0.14 13.39 -16.17
C ARG A 104 0.23 14.90 -16.20
N LYS A 105 -0.51 15.57 -17.09
CA LYS A 105 -0.53 17.03 -17.20
C LYS A 105 -1.04 17.72 -15.94
N MET A 106 -1.97 17.09 -15.22
CA MET A 106 -2.53 17.63 -13.97
C MET A 106 -1.79 17.19 -12.71
N GLY A 107 -0.66 16.47 -12.84
CA GLY A 107 0.08 15.95 -11.68
C GLY A 107 -0.68 14.85 -10.92
N GLY A 108 -1.70 14.25 -11.53
CA GLY A 108 -2.47 13.16 -10.96
C GLY A 108 -1.70 11.84 -10.97
N GLN A 109 -1.89 11.02 -9.94
CA GLN A 109 -1.38 9.65 -9.89
C GLN A 109 -2.48 8.66 -10.29
N TYR A 110 -2.08 7.54 -10.89
CA TYR A 110 -3.00 6.55 -11.42
C TYR A 110 -3.66 5.75 -10.28
N ILE A 111 -4.98 5.92 -10.11
CA ILE A 111 -5.80 5.08 -9.23
C ILE A 111 -7.06 4.71 -10.01
N ALA A 112 -7.07 3.53 -10.62
CA ALA A 112 -8.35 2.94 -10.99
C ALA A 112 -8.87 2.19 -9.77
N SER A 113 -9.81 2.82 -9.05
CA SER A 113 -10.75 2.07 -8.24
C SER A 113 -11.96 1.78 -9.11
N LEU A 114 -12.28 0.51 -9.29
CA LEU A 114 -13.37 0.06 -10.17
C LEU A 114 -14.68 -0.15 -9.42
N THR A 115 -14.73 0.31 -8.17
CA THR A 115 -15.94 0.27 -7.36
C THR A 115 -16.86 1.44 -7.73
N SER A 116 -17.63 1.28 -8.81
CA SER A 116 -18.88 1.99 -9.20
C SER A 116 -18.94 2.14 -10.74
N PRO A 117 -20.13 2.14 -11.40
CA PRO A 117 -20.28 2.53 -12.81
C PRO A 117 -19.75 3.94 -13.13
N ASP A 118 -19.49 4.76 -12.12
CA ASP A 118 -18.89 6.07 -12.26
C ASP A 118 -17.41 6.02 -11.86
N PHE A 119 -16.52 6.06 -12.86
CA PHE A 119 -15.09 6.22 -12.66
C PHE A 119 -14.82 7.60 -12.03
N HIS A 120 -14.63 7.67 -10.72
CA HIS A 120 -14.31 8.93 -10.06
C HIS A 120 -12.79 9.20 -10.06
N LEU A 121 -12.43 10.39 -10.55
CA LEU A 121 -11.10 10.99 -10.35
C LEU A 121 -10.80 11.13 -8.86
N THR A 122 -9.83 10.38 -8.36
CA THR A 122 -9.31 10.60 -7.00
C THR A 122 -8.12 11.55 -7.05
N THR A 123 -8.41 12.85 -7.08
CA THR A 123 -7.43 13.91 -6.85
C THR A 123 -7.32 14.18 -5.34
N HIS A 124 -6.41 13.44 -4.69
CA HIS A 124 -5.94 13.61 -3.31
C HIS A 124 -6.83 13.10 -2.16
N GLY A 125 -6.22 12.28 -1.30
CA GLY A 125 -6.77 11.79 -0.03
C GLY A 125 -6.81 10.26 0.13
N GLY A 126 -6.74 9.51 -0.97
CA GLY A 126 -6.76 8.04 -0.99
C GLY A 126 -5.74 7.48 -1.98
N LEU A 127 -4.46 7.56 -1.64
CA LEU A 127 -3.51 6.45 -1.71
C LEU A 127 -3.61 5.40 -2.86
N SER A 128 -2.63 5.41 -3.76
CA SER A 128 -2.29 4.36 -4.74
C SER A 128 -0.83 4.50 -5.12
N VAL A 129 -0.14 3.39 -5.33
CA VAL A 129 1.13 3.36 -6.07
C VAL A 129 1.14 2.10 -6.90
N THR A 130 1.68 2.06 -8.11
CA THR A 130 1.89 0.78 -8.79
C THR A 130 3.19 0.83 -9.60
N GLY A 131 4.24 0.15 -9.15
CA GLY A 131 5.41 -0.13 -9.98
C GLY A 131 6.20 1.09 -10.47
N LYS A 132 7.25 0.83 -11.26
CA LYS A 132 7.57 1.76 -12.36
C LYS A 132 6.48 1.57 -13.44
N GLY A 133 6.05 2.66 -14.06
CA GLY A 133 5.00 2.65 -15.09
C GLY A 133 3.95 3.75 -14.91
N ASP A 134 3.22 4.03 -15.99
CA ASP A 134 2.19 5.07 -16.09
C ASP A 134 0.84 4.68 -15.45
N SER A 135 0.59 3.38 -15.29
CA SER A 135 -0.64 2.77 -14.73
C SER A 135 -0.39 1.35 -14.18
N PRO A 136 -1.28 0.77 -13.34
CA PRO A 136 -1.20 -0.61 -12.88
C PRO A 136 -0.99 -1.61 -14.03
N ALA A 137 -1.64 -1.39 -15.17
CA ALA A 137 -1.48 -2.21 -16.38
C ALA A 137 -0.06 -2.13 -16.95
N SER A 138 0.49 -0.92 -17.11
CA SER A 138 1.87 -0.75 -17.57
C SER A 138 2.88 -1.34 -16.59
N ALA A 139 2.67 -1.16 -15.28
CA ALA A 139 3.55 -1.69 -14.24
C ALA A 139 3.59 -3.22 -14.25
N LEU A 140 2.45 -3.87 -14.45
CA LEU A 140 2.36 -5.32 -14.61
C LEU A 140 3.05 -5.80 -15.89
N ARG A 141 2.87 -5.08 -16.99
CA ARG A 141 3.55 -5.39 -18.25
C ARG A 141 5.06 -5.27 -18.11
N GLU A 142 5.56 -4.20 -17.51
CA GLU A 142 6.99 -4.00 -17.25
C GLU A 142 7.55 -5.08 -16.32
N ALA A 143 6.83 -5.41 -15.25
CA ALA A 143 7.22 -6.49 -14.34
C ALA A 143 7.27 -7.85 -15.04
N ARG A 144 6.32 -8.14 -15.94
CA ARG A 144 6.31 -9.36 -16.77
C ARG A 144 7.52 -9.41 -17.68
N ILE A 145 7.79 -8.32 -18.41
CA ILE A 145 8.96 -8.21 -19.30
C ILE A 145 10.26 -8.40 -18.51
N GLU A 146 10.37 -7.80 -17.33
CA GLU A 146 11.55 -7.94 -16.48
C GLU A 146 11.68 -9.36 -15.91
N ALA A 147 10.57 -9.99 -15.51
CA ALA A 147 10.56 -11.37 -15.06
C ALA A 147 10.95 -12.35 -16.19
N ASP A 148 10.47 -12.13 -17.41
CA ASP A 148 10.81 -12.92 -18.59
C ASP A 148 12.28 -12.73 -18.98
N ARG A 149 12.78 -11.48 -18.93
CA ARG A 149 14.21 -11.16 -19.07
C ARG A 149 15.06 -11.90 -18.03
N LYS A 150 14.68 -11.84 -16.75
CA LYS A 150 15.37 -12.54 -15.65
C LYS A 150 15.30 -14.05 -15.76
N ALA A 151 14.22 -14.59 -16.32
CA ALA A 151 14.05 -16.02 -16.55
C ALA A 151 14.74 -16.51 -17.84
N GLY A 152 15.39 -15.64 -18.60
CA GLY A 152 16.00 -15.98 -19.89
C GLY A 152 14.97 -16.41 -20.95
N ARG A 153 13.73 -15.94 -20.83
CA ARG A 153 12.59 -16.25 -21.74
C ARG A 153 12.25 -15.11 -22.69
N ALA A 154 13.05 -14.06 -22.70
CA ALA A 154 12.88 -12.85 -23.52
C ALA A 154 13.63 -12.93 -24.84
#